data_AF-A0A1H7S8I6-F1
#
_entry.id   AF-A0A1H7S8I6-F1
#
_cell.length_a   1.000
_cell.length_b   1.000
_cell.length_c   1.000
_cell.angle_alpha   90.00
_cell.angle_beta   90.00
_cell.angle_gamma   90.00
#
_symmetry.space_group_name_H-M   'P 1'
#
loop_
_entity.id
_entity.type
_entity.pdbx_description
1 polymer ?
#
loop_
_entity_poly.entity_id
_entity_poly.type
_entity_poly.pdbx_seq_one_letter_code
_entity_poly.pdbx_strand_id
1 'polypeptide(L)'
;MAHACPSCGMAEQVVKLDHFYLALPDGSGLKSSFAPPATRASSYGVPLVVAAVGAFFVIDGAVVLGLLLLLVAAVLAMVVSRGVDEARRARAHWERQMFCRHCAIRFVPEEPGG
;
A
#
# COMPACT_ATOMS: atom_id res chain seq x y z
N MET A 1 10.26 17.27 16.56
CA MET A 1 11.58 16.84 17.06
C MET A 1 12.41 16.47 15.85
N ALA A 2 13.62 17.00 15.70
CA ALA A 2 14.47 16.69 14.55
C ALA A 2 15.08 15.30 14.74
N HIS A 3 14.82 14.37 13.81
CA HIS A 3 15.36 13.03 13.90
C HIS A 3 16.81 13.04 13.39
N ALA A 4 17.72 12.44 14.17
CA ALA A 4 19.11 12.28 13.77
C ALA A 4 19.28 11.04 12.89
N CYS A 5 20.21 11.10 11.94
CA CYS A 5 20.59 9.93 11.16
C CYS A 5 21.28 8.89 12.07
N PRO A 6 20.87 7.60 12.05
CA PRO A 6 21.50 6.58 12.90
C PRO A 6 22.96 6.27 12.51
N SER A 7 23.37 6.61 11.28
CA SER A 7 24.74 6.36 10.81
C SER A 7 25.70 7.51 11.05
N CYS A 8 25.26 8.77 10.92
CA CYS A 8 26.15 9.94 11.05
C CYS A 8 25.76 10.94 12.13
N GLY A 9 24.63 10.75 12.83
CA GLY A 9 24.16 11.65 13.89
C GLY A 9 23.65 13.02 13.42
N MET A 10 23.81 13.36 12.14
CA MET A 10 23.43 14.67 11.59
C MET A 10 21.91 14.76 11.43
N ALA A 11 21.25 15.65 12.17
CA ALA A 11 19.81 15.88 12.09
C ALA A 11 19.39 16.84 10.96
N GLU A 12 20.24 17.80 10.63
CA GLU A 12 20.00 18.81 9.58
C GLU A 12 19.97 18.23 8.15
N GLN A 13 20.58 17.06 7.95
CA GLN A 13 20.64 16.36 6.67
C GLN A 13 19.53 15.31 6.50
N VAL A 14 18.62 15.20 7.47
CA VAL A 14 17.50 14.26 7.44
C VAL A 14 16.27 14.95 6.87
N VAL A 15 15.72 14.36 5.82
CA VAL A 15 14.49 14.83 5.17
C VAL A 15 13.48 13.70 5.08
N LYS A 16 12.20 14.05 5.07
CA LYS A 16 11.14 13.07 4.86
C LYS A 16 11.18 12.55 3.42
N LEU A 17 11.06 11.24 3.25
CA LEU A 17 11.28 10.60 1.94
C LEU A 17 10.24 11.02 0.90
N ASP A 18 9.00 11.27 1.32
CA ASP A 18 7.91 11.77 0.48
C ASP A 18 8.22 13.14 -0.14
N HIS A 19 8.65 14.10 0.68
CA HIS A 19 9.04 15.43 0.25
C HIS A 19 10.28 15.38 -0.64
N PHE A 20 11.25 14.52 -0.30
CA PHE A 20 12.41 14.29 -1.15
C PHE A 20 11.99 13.76 -2.52
N TYR A 21 11.18 12.70 -2.57
CA TYR A 21 10.67 12.11 -3.81
C TYR A 21 9.91 13.11 -4.70
N LEU A 22 9.06 13.95 -4.10
CA LEU A 22 8.31 14.99 -4.82
C LEU A 22 9.22 16.09 -5.38
N ALA A 23 10.33 16.39 -4.72
CA ALA A 23 11.31 17.37 -5.17
C ALA A 23 12.22 16.85 -6.30
N LEU A 24 12.24 15.54 -6.58
CA LEU A 24 13.07 14.99 -7.65
C LEU A 24 12.48 15.28 -9.04
N PRO A 25 13.33 15.61 -10.04
CA PRO A 25 12.91 15.76 -11.43
C PRO A 25 12.27 14.48 -11.97
N ASP A 26 11.18 14.63 -12.71
CA ASP A 26 10.55 13.54 -13.45
C ASP A 26 11.52 12.96 -14.48
N GLY A 27 11.66 11.63 -14.50
CA GLY A 27 12.58 10.91 -15.40
C GLY A 27 14.01 10.69 -14.87
N SER A 28 14.35 11.17 -13.67
CA SER A 28 15.63 10.83 -13.04
C SER A 28 15.64 9.38 -12.53
N GLY A 29 16.70 8.62 -12.81
CA GLY A 29 16.84 7.23 -12.34
C GLY A 29 16.81 7.08 -10.81
N LEU A 30 17.17 8.14 -10.07
CA LEU A 30 16.98 8.17 -8.62
C LEU A 30 15.50 8.15 -8.25
N LYS A 31 14.62 8.84 -8.97
CA LYS A 31 13.19 8.90 -8.65
C LYS A 31 12.55 7.52 -8.70
N SER A 32 12.90 6.69 -9.68
CA SER A 32 12.44 5.29 -9.73
C SER A 32 12.90 4.46 -8.52
N SER A 33 14.08 4.72 -7.96
CA SER A 33 14.60 3.98 -6.81
C SER A 33 13.91 4.32 -5.48
N PHE A 34 13.27 5.50 -5.43
CA PHE A 34 12.52 6.00 -4.27
C PHE A 34 11.00 5.99 -4.49
N ALA A 35 10.53 5.38 -5.58
CA ALA A 35 9.12 5.36 -5.91
C ALA A 35 8.29 4.72 -4.77
N PRO A 36 7.09 5.26 -4.48
CA PRO A 36 6.19 4.62 -3.55
C PRO A 36 5.83 3.21 -4.06
N PRO A 37 5.57 2.25 -3.16
CA PRO A 37 5.16 0.92 -3.55
C PRO A 37 3.89 1.01 -4.41
N ALA A 38 3.85 0.23 -5.48
CA ALA A 38 2.74 0.23 -6.43
C ALA A 38 1.42 0.06 -5.67
N THR A 39 0.54 1.05 -5.79
CA THR A 39 -0.82 0.90 -5.28
C THR A 39 -1.47 -0.17 -6.13
N ARG A 40 -1.72 -1.36 -5.56
CA ARG A 40 -2.63 -2.31 -6.19
C ARG A 40 -3.98 -1.61 -6.23
N ALA A 41 -4.35 -1.07 -7.39
CA ALA A 41 -5.68 -0.53 -7.61
C ALA A 41 -6.64 -1.68 -7.28
N SER A 42 -7.43 -1.50 -6.22
CA SER A 42 -8.29 -2.54 -5.71
C SER A 42 -9.41 -2.77 -6.73
N SER A 43 -9.19 -3.69 -7.67
CA SER A 43 -10.21 -4.06 -8.64
C SER A 43 -11.22 -4.97 -7.95
N TYR A 44 -12.18 -4.36 -7.25
CA TYR A 44 -13.36 -5.04 -6.72
C TYR A 44 -14.38 -5.37 -7.83
N GLY A 45 -14.08 -5.06 -9.09
CA GLY A 45 -14.99 -5.30 -10.22
C GLY A 45 -15.34 -6.78 -10.36
N VAL A 46 -14.34 -7.67 -10.28
CA VAL A 46 -14.56 -9.13 -10.38
C VAL A 46 -15.45 -9.66 -9.25
N PRO A 47 -15.15 -9.44 -7.95
CA PRO A 47 -16.03 -9.94 -6.89
C PRO A 47 -17.44 -9.32 -6.92
N LEU A 48 -17.59 -8.06 -7.34
CA LEU A 48 -18.90 -7.43 -7.50
C LEU A 48 -19.74 -8.09 -8.61
N VAL A 49 -19.15 -8.35 -9.78
CA VAL A 49 -19.86 -9.02 -10.89
C VAL A 49 -20.27 -10.43 -10.48
N VAL A 50 -19.36 -11.19 -9.85
CA VAL A 50 -19.68 -12.55 -9.40
C VAL A 50 -20.79 -12.53 -8.34
N ALA A 51 -20.77 -11.57 -7.41
CA ALA A 51 -21.83 -11.41 -6.42
C ALA A 51 -23.19 -11.07 -7.06
N ALA A 52 -23.22 -10.17 -8.05
CA ALA A 52 -24.43 -9.79 -8.77
C ALA A 52 -25.03 -10.98 -9.52
N VAL A 53 -24.20 -11.78 -10.20
CA VAL A 53 -24.64 -12.99 -10.90
C VAL A 53 -25.15 -14.04 -9.90
N GLY A 54 -24.46 -14.23 -8.77
CA GLY A 54 -24.91 -15.13 -7.71
C GLY A 54 -26.27 -14.75 -7.14
N ALA A 55 -26.48 -13.46 -6.84
CA ALA A 55 -27.76 -12.95 -6.35
C ALA A 55 -28.90 -13.17 -7.37
N PHE A 56 -28.63 -12.98 -8.66
CA PHE A 56 -29.59 -13.25 -9.73
C PHE A 56 -30.06 -14.72 -9.73
N PHE A 57 -29.13 -15.68 -9.64
CA PHE A 57 -29.48 -17.11 -9.59
C PHE A 57 -30.24 -17.51 -8.33
N VAL A 58 -30.03 -16.84 -7.19
CA VAL A 58 -30.86 -17.06 -5.99
C VAL A 58 -32.30 -16.62 -6.23
N ILE A 59 -32.50 -15.46 -6.87
CA ILE A 59 -33.83 -14.91 -7.17
C ILE A 59 -34.58 -15.79 -8.19
N ASP A 60 -33.86 -16.34 -9.17
CA ASP A 60 -34.40 -17.22 -10.21
C ASP A 60 -34.71 -18.65 -9.72
N GLY A 61 -34.52 -18.93 -8.42
CA GLY A 61 -34.85 -20.22 -7.81
C GLY A 61 -33.74 -21.28 -7.91
N ALA A 62 -32.63 -20.98 -8.59
CA ALA A 62 -31.41 -21.80 -8.61
C ALA A 62 -30.54 -21.55 -7.35
N VAL A 63 -31.14 -21.74 -6.17
CA VAL A 63 -30.58 -21.31 -4.87
C VAL A 63 -29.19 -21.91 -4.60
N VAL A 64 -28.98 -23.20 -4.90
CA VAL A 64 -27.69 -23.87 -4.67
C VAL A 64 -26.57 -23.24 -5.51
N LEU A 65 -26.84 -22.97 -6.79
CA LEU A 65 -25.88 -22.34 -7.70
C LEU A 65 -25.58 -20.90 -7.27
N GLY A 66 -26.62 -20.15 -6.91
CA GLY A 66 -26.49 -18.78 -6.42
C GLY A 66 -25.65 -18.69 -5.13
N LEU A 67 -25.87 -19.60 -4.17
CA LEU A 67 -25.07 -19.67 -2.94
C LEU A 67 -23.59 -20.00 -3.21
N LEU A 68 -23.31 -20.93 -4.14
CA LEU A 68 -21.93 -21.24 -4.54
C LEU A 68 -21.22 -20.01 -5.14
N LEU A 69 -21.91 -19.26 -6.00
CA LEU A 69 -21.37 -18.04 -6.59
C LEU A 69 -21.11 -16.94 -5.55
N LEU A 70 -22.02 -16.77 -4.58
CA LEU A 70 -21.83 -15.84 -3.47
C LEU A 70 -20.64 -16.24 -2.59
N LEU A 71 -20.46 -17.54 -2.32
CA LEU A 71 -19.28 -18.04 -1.60
C LEU A 71 -17.98 -17.73 -2.36
N VAL A 72 -17.96 -17.95 -3.69
CA VAL A 72 -16.80 -17.61 -4.52
C VAL A 72 -16.53 -16.11 -4.48
N ALA A 73 -17.56 -15.27 -4.59
CA ALA A 73 -17.41 -13.82 -4.48
C ALA A 73 -16.84 -13.40 -3.12
N ALA A 74 -17.28 -14.02 -2.02
CA ALA A 74 -16.77 -13.75 -0.68
C ALA A 74 -15.28 -14.11 -0.55
N VAL A 75 -14.86 -15.27 -1.07
CA VAL A 75 -13.45 -15.69 -1.07
C VAL A 75 -12.60 -14.73 -1.89
N LEU A 76 -13.06 -14.35 -3.10
CA LEU A 76 -12.36 -13.38 -3.94
C LEU A 76 -12.24 -12.02 -3.26
N ALA A 77 -13.31 -11.54 -2.62
CA ALA A 77 -13.30 -10.29 -1.86
C ALA A 77 -12.28 -10.33 -0.70
N MET A 78 -12.18 -11.46 0.01
CA MET A 78 -11.21 -11.65 1.10
C MET A 78 -9.76 -11.67 0.59
N VAL A 79 -9.49 -12.29 -0.56
CA VAL A 79 -8.14 -12.28 -1.16
C VAL A 79 -7.75 -10.87 -1.60
N VAL A 80 -8.68 -10.14 -2.23
CA VAL A 80 -8.45 -8.76 -2.65
C VAL A 80 -8.23 -7.86 -1.43
N SER A 81 -9.02 -7.99 -0.37
CA SER A 81 -8.88 -7.15 0.83
C SER A 81 -7.52 -7.34 1.51
N ARG A 82 -7.04 -8.58 1.65
CA ARG A 82 -5.69 -8.85 2.19
C ARG A 82 -4.59 -8.18 1.37
N GLY A 83 -4.65 -8.27 0.04
CA GLY A 83 -3.69 -7.62 -0.83
C GLY A 83 -3.73 -6.08 -0.74
N VAL A 84 -4.91 -5.51 -0.52
CA VAL A 84 -5.07 -4.06 -0.29
C VAL A 84 -4.49 -3.66 1.06
N ASP A 85 -4.71 -4.44 2.11
CA ASP A 85 -4.17 -4.18 3.44
C ASP A 85 -2.63 -4.24 3.45
N GLU A 86 -2.04 -5.22 2.78
CA GLU A 86 -0.59 -5.31 2.59
C GLU A 86 -0.03 -4.08 1.85
N ALA A 87 -0.67 -3.68 0.75
CA ALA A 87 -0.26 -2.50 -0.01
C ALA A 87 -0.42 -1.21 0.82
N ARG A 88 -1.50 -1.10 1.62
CA ARG A 88 -1.71 0.02 2.56
C ARG A 88 -0.63 0.06 3.63
N ARG A 89 -0.28 -1.08 4.23
CA ARG A 89 0.81 -1.16 5.23
C ARG A 89 2.15 -0.78 4.63
N ALA A 90 2.47 -1.29 3.43
CA ALA A 90 3.70 -0.94 2.73
C ALA A 90 3.78 0.57 2.43
N ARG A 91 2.67 1.17 2.01
CA ARG A 91 2.58 2.62 1.78
C ARG A 91 2.71 3.42 3.06
N ALA A 92 1.98 3.04 4.11
CA ALA A 92 2.06 3.68 5.43
C ALA A 92 3.46 3.54 6.05
N HIS A 93 4.19 2.47 5.71
CA HIS A 93 5.58 2.32 6.11
C HIS A 93 6.49 3.26 5.31
N TRP A 94 6.33 3.31 3.98
CA TRP A 94 7.08 4.21 3.10
C TRP A 94 6.87 5.69 3.45
N GLU A 95 5.65 6.12 3.77
CA GLU A 95 5.32 7.50 4.18
C GLU A 95 5.99 7.92 5.49
N ARG A 96 6.35 6.96 6.34
CA ARG A 96 7.08 7.18 7.60
C ARG A 96 8.60 7.16 7.43
N GLN A 97 9.11 6.76 6.27
CA GLN A 97 10.55 6.70 6.04
C GLN A 97 11.15 8.10 5.94
N MET A 98 12.35 8.21 6.51
CA MET A 98 13.23 9.35 6.36
C MET A 98 14.47 8.96 5.57
N PHE A 99 15.04 9.97 4.93
CA PHE A 99 16.22 9.86 4.09
C PHE A 99 17.30 10.81 4.58
N CYS A 100 18.50 10.28 4.81
CA CYS A 100 19.67 11.11 5.11
C CYS A 100 20.39 11.45 3.81
N ARG A 101 20.50 12.75 3.48
CA ARG A 101 21.20 13.21 2.28
C ARG A 101 22.71 12.96 2.32
N HIS A 102 23.30 12.92 3.52
CA HIS A 102 24.73 12.71 3.70
C HIS A 102 25.13 11.24 3.53
N CYS A 103 24.42 10.32 4.20
CA CYS A 103 24.72 8.88 4.15
C CYS A 103 24.01 8.14 3.01
N ALA A 104 23.06 8.79 2.33
CA ALA A 104 22.18 8.17 1.34
C ALA A 104 21.40 6.94 1.85
N ILE A 105 21.17 6.86 3.16
CA ILE A 105 20.41 5.76 3.78
C ILE A 105 18.95 6.13 4.03
N ARG A 106 18.09 5.12 3.96
CA ARG A 106 16.68 5.17 4.36
C ARG A 106 16.53 4.54 5.73
N PHE A 107 15.80 5.19 6.61
CA PHE A 107 15.50 4.65 7.93
C PHE A 107 14.10 5.09 8.36
N VAL A 108 13.54 4.37 9.33
CA VAL A 108 12.26 4.70 9.93
C VAL A 108 12.58 5.29 11.30
N PRO A 109 12.06 6.47 11.66
CA PRO A 109 12.22 6.95 13.02
C PRO A 109 11.55 5.95 13.95
N GLU A 110 12.30 5.39 14.89
CA GLU A 110 11.68 4.79 16.06
C GLU A 110 10.92 5.92 16.77
N GLU A 111 9.63 5.73 16.97
CA GLU A 111 8.89 6.58 17.91
C GLU A 111 9.65 6.50 19.23
N PRO A 112 9.97 7.64 19.88
CA PRO A 112 10.53 7.59 21.22
C PRO A 112 9.55 6.78 22.07
N GLY A 113 9.97 5.59 22.48
CA GLY A 113 9.19 4.74 23.37
C GLY A 113 8.71 5.58 24.55
N GLY A 114 7.43 5.44 24.87
CA GLY A 114 6.86 6.01 26.09
C GLY A 114 7.55 5.48 27.34
#